data_AF-A0A959LKC1-F1
#
_entry.id   AF-A0A959LKC1-F1
#
_cell.length_a   1.000
_cell.length_b   1.000
_cell.length_c   1.000
_cell.angle_alpha   90.00
_cell.angle_beta   90.00
_cell.angle_gamma   90.00
#
_symmetry.space_group_name_H-M   'P 1'
#
loop_
_entity.id
_entity.type
_entity.pdbx_description
1 polymer ?
#
loop_
_entity_poly.entity_id
_entity_poly.type
_entity_poly.pdbx_seq_one_letter_code
_entity_poly.pdbx_strand_id
1 'polypeptide(L)'
;MKKLYILGLAVCGMAACKPNIEPKAPERGDADFSAYLAAGSSHTAGIMDGSYYLDGQMNSYPAMLGEAFNAVGGGNFKQPLVPGNHGWPIGKLILDYVQGPCDSTPRLAPRPFTGALDTTGTASNIYSSEGPFGNMGIPGSKVTDYLIPGYAMANPFAARMFKKAPTARAVDELLLPEHTFFTLWLGMNDVLDYATMGGDTAGPSKFRNKLTEQSNFRTAYDSVLNTLTRNGAKGVVMTIPDVLD
;
A
#
# COMPACT_ATOMS: atom_id res chain seq x y z
N MET A 1 63.06 -16.14 -15.67
CA MET A 1 62.01 -16.74 -14.81
C MET A 1 60.99 -15.75 -14.25
N LYS A 2 61.30 -14.46 -14.03
CA LYS A 2 60.31 -13.45 -13.53
C LYS A 2 59.24 -12.98 -14.53
N LYS A 3 59.44 -13.14 -15.85
CA LYS A 3 58.49 -12.69 -16.88
C LYS A 3 57.35 -13.67 -17.20
N LEU A 4 57.45 -14.93 -16.75
CA LEU A 4 56.44 -15.96 -17.01
C LEU A 4 55.27 -15.92 -16.00
N TYR A 5 55.51 -15.43 -14.79
CA TYR A 5 54.47 -15.30 -13.75
C TYR A 5 53.48 -14.15 -14.00
N ILE A 6 53.89 -13.12 -14.75
CA ILE A 6 53.03 -11.98 -15.09
C ILE A 6 52.01 -12.35 -16.18
N LEU A 7 52.38 -13.26 -17.09
CA LEU A 7 51.46 -13.73 -18.14
C LEU A 7 50.37 -14.66 -17.59
N GLY A 8 50.69 -15.48 -16.57
CA GLY A 8 49.71 -16.37 -15.92
C GLY A 8 48.66 -15.61 -15.09
N LEU A 9 49.04 -14.51 -14.45
CA LEU A 9 48.10 -13.66 -13.68
C LEU A 9 47.14 -12.88 -14.59
N ALA A 10 47.58 -12.49 -15.79
CA ALA A 10 46.76 -11.76 -16.76
C ALA A 10 45.67 -12.65 -17.42
N VAL A 11 45.93 -13.95 -17.57
CA VAL A 11 44.96 -14.90 -18.15
C VAL A 11 43.85 -15.26 -17.15
N CYS A 12 44.15 -15.33 -15.84
CA CYS A 12 43.11 -15.52 -14.81
C CYS A 12 42.21 -14.28 -14.60
N GLY A 13 42.66 -13.07 -14.98
CA GLY A 13 41.84 -11.86 -14.91
C GLY A 13 40.74 -11.77 -15.97
N MET A 14 40.87 -12.51 -17.08
CA MET A 14 39.86 -12.57 -18.16
C MET A 14 38.88 -13.75 -18.01
N ALA A 15 39.13 -14.66 -17.06
CA ALA A 15 38.24 -15.74 -16.66
C ALA A 15 37.38 -15.37 -15.44
N ALA A 16 37.22 -14.07 -15.16
CA ALA A 16 36.17 -13.61 -14.28
C ALA A 16 34.83 -13.93 -14.94
N CYS A 17 34.25 -15.08 -14.61
CA CYS A 17 32.85 -15.37 -14.87
C CYS A 17 32.04 -14.22 -14.30
N LYS A 18 31.66 -13.24 -15.13
CA LYS A 18 30.48 -12.44 -14.84
C LYS A 18 29.38 -13.49 -14.64
N PRO A 19 28.77 -13.60 -13.45
CA PRO A 19 27.56 -14.40 -13.34
C PRO A 19 26.59 -13.80 -14.35
N ASN A 20 26.42 -14.48 -15.49
CA ASN A 20 25.40 -14.14 -16.46
C ASN A 20 24.11 -14.65 -15.83
N ILE A 21 23.60 -13.87 -14.86
CA ILE A 21 22.29 -14.09 -14.28
C ILE A 21 21.34 -13.76 -15.43
N GLU A 22 21.02 -14.77 -16.23
CA GLU A 22 19.90 -14.66 -17.14
C GLU A 22 18.66 -14.59 -16.25
N PRO A 23 17.96 -13.44 -16.20
CA PRO A 23 16.77 -13.34 -15.39
C PRO A 23 15.78 -14.38 -15.92
N LYS A 24 15.45 -15.38 -15.10
CA LYS A 24 14.38 -16.32 -15.43
C LYS A 24 13.11 -15.49 -15.65
N ALA A 25 12.47 -15.67 -16.79
CA ALA A 25 11.19 -15.04 -17.06
C ALA A 25 10.21 -15.39 -15.93
N PRO A 26 9.37 -14.43 -15.48
CA PRO A 26 8.37 -14.73 -14.47
C PRO A 26 7.42 -15.80 -14.98
N GLU A 27 7.05 -16.74 -14.12
CA GLU A 27 6.11 -17.82 -14.40
C GLU A 27 5.03 -17.80 -13.33
N ARG A 28 3.76 -17.99 -13.71
CA ARG A 28 2.65 -17.97 -12.76
C ARG A 28 2.50 -19.24 -11.92
N GLY A 29 3.18 -20.33 -12.29
CA GLY A 29 2.95 -21.65 -11.71
C GLY A 29 1.46 -22.05 -11.83
N ASP A 30 0.87 -22.46 -10.71
CA ASP A 30 -0.55 -22.85 -10.61
C ASP A 30 -1.47 -21.69 -10.17
N ALA A 31 -0.96 -20.47 -10.03
CA ALA A 31 -1.75 -19.31 -9.64
C ALA A 31 -2.51 -18.71 -10.84
N ASP A 32 -3.74 -18.28 -10.59
CA ASP A 32 -4.58 -17.59 -11.58
C ASP A 32 -4.63 -16.09 -11.28
N PHE A 33 -3.80 -15.31 -11.99
CA PHE A 33 -3.75 -13.86 -11.85
C PHE A 33 -4.69 -13.10 -12.81
N SER A 34 -5.63 -13.80 -13.48
CA SER A 34 -6.53 -13.17 -14.46
C SER A 34 -7.37 -12.03 -13.87
N ALA A 35 -7.67 -12.07 -12.57
CA ALA A 35 -8.24 -10.96 -11.84
C ALA A 35 -7.61 -10.81 -10.44
N TYR A 36 -6.84 -9.74 -10.25
CA TYR A 36 -6.12 -9.45 -9.00
C TYR A 36 -6.83 -8.38 -8.17
N LEU A 37 -7.06 -8.69 -6.89
CA LEU A 37 -7.59 -7.76 -5.90
C LEU A 37 -6.66 -7.60 -4.68
N ALA A 38 -6.37 -6.37 -4.31
CA ALA A 38 -5.59 -6.03 -3.13
C ALA A 38 -6.49 -5.36 -2.08
N ALA A 39 -6.61 -5.99 -0.91
CA ALA A 39 -7.32 -5.44 0.24
C ALA A 39 -6.31 -5.09 1.34
N GLY A 40 -6.47 -3.92 1.95
CA GLY A 40 -5.58 -3.50 3.02
C GLY A 40 -5.76 -2.05 3.44
N SER A 41 -4.73 -1.47 4.03
CA SER A 41 -4.81 -0.12 4.59
C SER A 41 -3.95 0.89 3.81
N SER A 42 -3.21 1.75 4.51
CA SER A 42 -2.39 2.85 3.96
C SER A 42 -1.34 2.38 2.94
N HIS A 43 -0.64 1.29 3.25
CA HIS A 43 0.46 0.78 2.43
C HIS A 43 -0.06 0.13 1.14
N THR A 44 -1.18 -0.59 1.24
CA THR A 44 -1.91 -1.11 0.07
C THR A 44 -2.39 0.02 -0.82
N ALA A 45 -2.90 1.11 -0.24
CA ALA A 45 -3.37 2.26 -1.00
C ALA A 45 -2.25 3.06 -1.69
N GLY A 46 -0.99 2.88 -1.29
CA GLY A 46 0.15 3.66 -1.81
C GLY A 46 0.40 4.96 -1.07
N ILE A 47 0.10 5.03 0.23
CA ILE A 47 0.60 6.12 1.07
C ILE A 47 2.12 6.02 1.13
N MET A 48 2.78 7.10 0.71
CA MET A 48 4.23 7.26 0.75
C MET A 48 4.54 8.69 1.17
N ASP A 49 5.75 8.96 1.67
CA ASP A 49 6.17 10.31 2.11
C ASP A 49 5.16 11.01 3.02
N GLY A 50 4.45 10.24 3.86
CA GLY A 50 3.43 10.74 4.76
C GLY A 50 2.14 11.25 4.10
N SER A 51 1.90 11.02 2.81
CA SER A 51 0.71 11.53 2.12
C SER A 51 0.16 10.58 1.03
N TYR A 52 -1.02 10.91 0.51
CA TYR A 52 -1.68 10.23 -0.60
C TYR A 52 -1.54 11.06 -1.87
N TYR A 53 -0.88 10.50 -2.88
CA TYR A 53 -0.58 11.17 -4.14
C TYR A 53 -0.32 10.15 -5.26
N LEU A 54 -0.41 10.59 -6.52
CA LEU A 54 -0.40 9.73 -7.71
C LEU A 54 0.83 8.80 -7.78
N ASP A 55 2.04 9.36 -7.72
CA ASP A 55 3.26 8.55 -7.86
C ASP A 55 3.37 7.52 -6.72
N GLY A 56 2.92 7.82 -5.50
CA GLY A 56 2.89 6.86 -4.40
C GLY A 56 1.95 5.68 -4.68
N GLN A 57 0.80 5.94 -5.30
CA GLN A 57 -0.12 4.89 -5.74
C GLN A 57 0.47 4.05 -6.88
N MET A 58 1.14 4.69 -7.82
CA MET A 58 1.77 3.99 -8.96
C MET A 58 2.96 3.13 -8.54
N ASN A 59 3.64 3.47 -7.44
CA ASN A 59 4.75 2.69 -6.88
C ASN A 59 4.34 1.79 -5.70
N SER A 60 3.04 1.67 -5.43
CA SER A 60 2.54 0.79 -4.36
C SER A 60 2.78 -0.68 -4.68
N TYR A 61 2.94 -1.53 -3.65
CA TYR A 61 3.16 -2.95 -3.89
C TYR A 61 2.05 -3.61 -4.73
N PRO A 62 0.74 -3.26 -4.61
CA PRO A 62 -0.28 -3.82 -5.49
C PRO A 62 -0.11 -3.35 -6.95
N ALA A 63 0.33 -2.11 -7.17
CA ALA A 63 0.61 -1.62 -8.52
C ALA A 63 1.73 -2.43 -9.20
N MET A 64 2.83 -2.63 -8.47
CA MET A 64 3.97 -3.41 -8.93
C MET A 64 3.61 -4.88 -9.15
N LEU A 65 2.82 -5.48 -8.25
CA LEU A 65 2.33 -6.85 -8.42
C LEU A 65 1.38 -6.96 -9.61
N GLY A 66 0.47 -6.00 -9.80
CA GLY A 66 -0.43 -5.96 -10.95
C GLY A 66 0.33 -5.91 -12.28
N GLU A 67 1.39 -5.11 -12.36
CA GLU A 67 2.28 -5.07 -13.52
C GLU A 67 3.01 -6.41 -13.74
N ALA A 68 3.57 -6.99 -12.67
CA ALA A 68 4.24 -8.29 -12.76
C ALA A 68 3.27 -9.43 -13.17
N PHE A 69 2.04 -9.40 -12.67
CA PHE A 69 1.01 -10.37 -13.03
C PHE A 69 0.58 -10.24 -14.48
N ASN A 70 0.45 -9.02 -15.00
CA ASN A 70 0.17 -8.77 -16.41
C ASN A 70 1.21 -9.43 -17.34
N ALA A 71 2.50 -9.44 -16.93
CA ALA A 71 3.57 -10.09 -17.69
C ALA A 71 3.43 -11.63 -17.81
N VAL A 72 2.60 -12.27 -16.98
CA VAL A 72 2.37 -13.73 -16.96
C VAL A 72 0.92 -14.12 -17.30
N GLY A 73 0.19 -13.22 -17.96
CA GLY A 73 -1.19 -13.43 -18.40
C GLY A 73 -2.24 -13.02 -17.36
N GLY A 74 -1.88 -12.16 -16.43
CA GLY A 74 -2.81 -11.52 -15.50
C GLY A 74 -3.65 -10.42 -16.15
N GLY A 75 -4.68 -9.97 -15.44
CA GLY A 75 -5.59 -8.93 -15.91
C GLY A 75 -5.08 -7.51 -15.70
N ASN A 76 -5.82 -6.53 -16.23
CA ASN A 76 -5.55 -5.12 -15.99
C ASN A 76 -5.85 -4.75 -14.52
N PHE A 77 -4.85 -4.20 -13.82
CA PHE A 77 -4.99 -3.79 -12.44
C PHE A 77 -5.42 -2.31 -12.34
N LYS A 78 -6.63 -2.07 -11.82
CA LYS A 78 -7.17 -0.71 -11.65
C LYS A 78 -7.00 -0.21 -10.22
N GLN A 79 -6.60 1.06 -10.08
CA GLN A 79 -6.47 1.73 -8.80
C GLN A 79 -7.34 3.00 -8.77
N PRO A 80 -7.85 3.43 -7.61
CA PRO A 80 -8.55 4.69 -7.46
C PRO A 80 -7.55 5.86 -7.42
N LEU A 81 -6.86 6.09 -8.53
CA LEU A 81 -5.76 7.06 -8.64
C LEU A 81 -6.24 8.48 -8.35
N VAL A 82 -5.46 9.26 -7.61
CA VAL A 82 -5.65 10.70 -7.43
C VAL A 82 -4.98 11.47 -8.56
N PRO A 83 -5.50 12.66 -8.93
CA PRO A 83 -5.00 13.38 -10.10
C PRO A 83 -3.66 14.10 -9.87
N GLY A 84 -3.24 14.29 -8.62
CA GLY A 84 -2.11 15.16 -8.28
C GLY A 84 -0.94 14.45 -7.58
N ASN A 85 0.19 15.15 -7.49
CA ASN A 85 1.46 14.60 -7.01
C ASN A 85 2.11 15.41 -5.86
N HIS A 86 1.41 16.37 -5.27
CA HIS A 86 1.86 17.18 -4.14
C HIS A 86 1.38 16.67 -2.78
N GLY A 87 0.39 15.78 -2.74
CA GLY A 87 -0.15 15.18 -1.53
C GLY A 87 -1.51 15.73 -1.11
N TRP A 88 -2.29 14.86 -0.49
CA TRP A 88 -3.57 15.16 0.13
C TRP A 88 -3.87 14.16 1.28
N PRO A 89 -4.52 14.58 2.39
CA PRO A 89 -4.94 15.94 2.73
C PRO A 89 -3.81 16.83 3.24
N ILE A 90 -2.61 16.27 3.42
CA ILE A 90 -1.39 16.99 3.79
C ILE A 90 -0.36 16.91 2.66
N GLY A 91 0.53 17.89 2.56
CA GLY A 91 1.59 17.87 1.55
C GLY A 91 2.54 16.69 1.79
N LYS A 92 2.92 16.00 0.72
CA LYS A 92 3.91 14.92 0.80
C LYS A 92 5.24 15.47 1.33
N LEU A 93 5.98 14.65 2.05
CA LEU A 93 7.33 14.99 2.48
C LEU A 93 8.23 15.11 1.24
N ILE A 94 8.95 16.21 1.17
CA ILE A 94 9.98 16.47 0.17
C ILE A 94 11.30 16.75 0.88
N LEU A 95 12.41 16.44 0.22
CA LEU A 95 13.73 16.76 0.71
C LEU A 95 14.04 18.23 0.38
N ASP A 96 14.27 19.05 1.41
CA ASP A 96 14.54 20.49 1.25
C ASP A 96 15.41 20.99 2.42
N TYR A 97 15.92 22.21 2.31
CA TYR A 97 16.63 22.86 3.41
C TYR A 97 15.64 23.31 4.49
N VAL A 98 15.86 22.81 5.70
CA VAL A 98 15.10 23.16 6.90
C VAL A 98 16.05 23.79 7.89
N GLN A 99 15.63 24.92 8.45
CA GLN A 99 16.28 25.56 9.60
C GLN A 99 15.27 25.65 10.74
N GLY A 100 15.46 24.82 11.76
CA GLY A 100 14.64 24.87 12.97
C GLY A 100 14.96 26.09 13.83
N PRO A 101 14.13 26.38 14.85
CA PRO A 101 14.31 27.57 15.71
C PRO A 101 15.65 27.61 16.45
N CYS A 102 16.25 26.43 16.69
CA CYS A 102 17.52 26.28 17.41
C CYS A 102 18.70 25.97 16.47
N ASP A 103 18.49 25.95 15.15
CA ASP A 103 19.51 25.59 14.19
C ASP A 103 20.29 26.83 13.72
N SER A 104 21.62 26.80 13.87
CA SER A 104 22.50 27.88 13.41
C SER A 104 22.74 27.87 11.89
N THR A 105 22.48 26.73 11.23
CA THR A 105 22.64 26.56 9.78
C THR A 105 21.51 25.68 9.23
N PRO A 106 20.98 25.99 8.02
CA PRO A 106 20.03 25.10 7.36
C PRO A 106 20.64 23.73 7.07
N ARG A 107 19.86 22.67 7.28
CA ARG A 107 20.23 21.30 6.91
C ARG A 107 19.22 20.71 5.94
N LEU A 108 19.68 19.79 5.11
CA LEU A 108 18.80 19.03 4.24
C LEU A 108 17.99 18.04 5.10
N ALA A 109 16.67 18.12 5.07
CA ALA A 109 15.77 17.27 5.85
C ALA A 109 14.41 17.12 5.16
N PRO A 110 13.64 16.05 5.46
CA PRO A 110 12.27 15.95 5.02
C PRO A 110 11.40 17.07 5.63
N ARG A 111 10.62 17.75 4.79
CA ARG A 111 9.56 18.68 5.23
C ARG A 111 8.30 18.48 4.38
N PRO A 112 7.11 18.78 4.90
CA PRO A 112 5.91 18.77 4.07
C PRO A 112 6.02 19.77 2.92
N PHE A 113 5.57 19.36 1.74
CA PHE A 113 5.36 20.27 0.62
C PHE A 113 4.40 21.40 1.04
N THR A 114 4.82 22.65 0.81
CA THR A 114 4.10 23.85 1.27
C THR A 114 3.34 24.58 0.17
N GLY A 115 3.40 24.08 -1.07
CA GLY A 115 2.63 24.63 -2.18
C GLY A 115 1.16 24.19 -2.15
N ALA A 116 0.46 24.40 -3.27
CA ALA A 116 -0.94 24.01 -3.41
C ALA A 116 -1.08 22.48 -3.32
N LEU A 117 -1.90 22.03 -2.37
CA LEU A 117 -2.25 20.62 -2.21
C LEU A 117 -3.18 20.14 -3.31
N ASP A 118 -3.20 18.83 -3.55
CA ASP A 118 -4.00 18.20 -4.60
C ASP A 118 -5.47 18.05 -4.18
N THR A 119 -6.16 19.16 -3.95
CA THR A 119 -7.55 19.15 -3.47
C THR A 119 -8.57 18.94 -4.61
N THR A 120 -8.26 19.43 -5.82
CA THR A 120 -9.16 19.36 -6.97
C THR A 120 -9.33 17.92 -7.45
N GLY A 121 -10.55 17.39 -7.37
CA GLY A 121 -10.90 16.05 -7.86
C GLY A 121 -10.46 14.88 -6.99
N THR A 122 -9.56 15.09 -6.01
CA THR A 122 -9.05 14.02 -5.12
C THR A 122 -10.11 13.46 -4.19
N ALA A 123 -10.95 14.30 -3.60
CA ALA A 123 -12.02 13.87 -2.70
C ALA A 123 -13.30 13.41 -3.43
N SER A 124 -13.35 13.54 -4.76
CA SER A 124 -14.50 13.13 -5.56
C SER A 124 -14.61 11.60 -5.61
N ASN A 125 -15.84 11.08 -5.53
CA ASN A 125 -16.10 9.67 -5.82
C ASN A 125 -15.96 9.41 -7.33
N ILE A 126 -15.14 8.43 -7.69
CA ILE A 126 -14.85 8.06 -9.08
C ILE A 126 -15.30 6.64 -9.42
N TYR A 127 -16.09 5.99 -8.55
CA TYR A 127 -16.50 4.61 -8.77
C TYR A 127 -17.34 4.44 -10.05
N SER A 128 -18.26 5.37 -10.32
CA SER A 128 -19.15 5.26 -11.50
C SER A 128 -18.43 5.40 -12.83
N SER A 129 -17.30 6.12 -12.89
CA SER A 129 -16.51 6.34 -14.10
C SER A 129 -15.36 5.35 -14.27
N GLU A 130 -14.72 4.91 -13.17
CA GLU A 130 -13.46 4.18 -13.24
C GLU A 130 -13.52 2.79 -12.60
N GLY A 131 -14.48 2.57 -11.69
CA GLY A 131 -14.65 1.32 -10.94
C GLY A 131 -15.16 0.16 -11.79
N PRO A 132 -15.20 -1.07 -11.23
CA PRO A 132 -14.63 -1.45 -9.93
C PRO A 132 -13.10 -1.39 -9.93
N PHE A 133 -12.49 -1.26 -8.74
CA PHE A 133 -11.04 -1.16 -8.57
C PHE A 133 -10.45 -2.48 -8.09
N GLY A 134 -9.24 -2.80 -8.54
CA GLY A 134 -8.45 -3.92 -8.02
C GLY A 134 -7.73 -3.55 -6.73
N ASN A 135 -7.34 -2.28 -6.54
CA ASN A 135 -6.79 -1.79 -5.27
C ASN A 135 -7.90 -1.23 -4.37
N MET A 136 -8.21 -1.96 -3.30
CA MET A 136 -9.18 -1.61 -2.26
C MET A 136 -8.48 -1.30 -0.92
N GLY A 137 -7.27 -0.74 -0.99
CA GLY A 137 -6.55 -0.23 0.17
C GLY A 137 -7.19 1.05 0.72
N ILE A 138 -7.51 1.08 2.01
CA ILE A 138 -8.10 2.26 2.66
C ILE A 138 -7.08 2.91 3.61
N PRO A 139 -6.51 4.07 3.25
CA PRO A 139 -5.63 4.81 4.15
C PRO A 139 -6.22 5.02 5.53
N GLY A 140 -5.42 4.70 6.54
CA GLY A 140 -5.78 4.80 7.95
C GLY A 140 -6.81 3.78 8.43
N SER A 141 -7.33 2.84 7.64
CA SER A 141 -8.29 1.88 8.17
C SER A 141 -7.65 0.88 9.14
N LYS A 142 -8.30 0.63 10.29
CA LYS A 142 -8.09 -0.57 11.11
C LYS A 142 -8.86 -1.75 10.52
N VAL A 143 -8.60 -2.99 10.97
CA VAL A 143 -9.36 -4.15 10.48
C VAL A 143 -10.86 -4.04 10.82
N THR A 144 -11.20 -3.51 12.00
CA THR A 144 -12.61 -3.36 12.43
C THR A 144 -13.40 -2.34 11.63
N ASP A 145 -12.70 -1.38 11.02
CA ASP A 145 -13.33 -0.35 10.18
C ASP A 145 -14.03 -0.97 8.95
N TYR A 146 -13.56 -2.14 8.50
CA TYR A 146 -14.15 -2.83 7.35
C TYR A 146 -15.60 -3.27 7.57
N LEU A 147 -16.03 -3.37 8.83
CA LEU A 147 -17.38 -3.81 9.21
C LEU A 147 -18.34 -2.65 9.48
N ILE A 148 -17.87 -1.39 9.46
CA ILE A 148 -18.68 -0.22 9.81
C ILE A 148 -19.56 0.17 8.61
N PRO A 149 -20.90 0.16 8.72
CA PRO A 149 -21.78 0.67 7.67
C PRO A 149 -21.59 2.18 7.48
N GLY A 150 -21.48 2.61 6.22
CA GLY A 150 -21.27 4.02 5.89
C GLY A 150 -19.86 4.52 6.21
N TYR A 151 -18.86 3.64 6.33
CA TYR A 151 -17.49 4.02 6.71
C TYR A 151 -16.88 5.12 5.83
N ALA A 152 -17.24 5.17 4.54
CA ALA A 152 -16.80 6.22 3.64
C ALA A 152 -17.26 7.63 4.05
N MET A 153 -18.30 7.78 4.88
CA MET A 153 -18.67 9.07 5.46
C MET A 153 -17.62 9.61 6.45
N ALA A 154 -16.83 8.72 7.05
CA ALA A 154 -15.77 9.05 8.00
C ALA A 154 -14.36 8.96 7.37
N ASN A 155 -14.23 8.34 6.21
CA ASN A 155 -12.96 8.14 5.52
C ASN A 155 -13.08 8.56 4.05
N PRO A 156 -12.51 9.72 3.66
CA PRO A 156 -12.71 10.25 2.32
C PRO A 156 -11.93 9.47 1.25
N PHE A 157 -10.92 8.68 1.62
CA PHE A 157 -10.26 7.76 0.70
C PHE A 157 -11.19 6.58 0.34
N ALA A 158 -11.92 6.04 1.31
CA ALA A 158 -13.00 5.09 1.03
C ALA A 158 -14.12 5.74 0.20
N ALA A 159 -14.48 7.00 0.51
CA ALA A 159 -15.47 7.75 -0.28
C ALA A 159 -15.10 7.93 -1.75
N ARG A 160 -13.80 7.98 -2.08
CA ARG A 160 -13.34 8.04 -3.47
C ARG A 160 -13.72 6.78 -4.27
N MET A 161 -13.67 5.61 -3.64
CA MET A 161 -13.70 4.32 -4.34
C MET A 161 -14.90 3.42 -4.04
N PHE A 162 -15.79 3.77 -3.10
CA PHE A 162 -16.97 2.95 -2.80
C PHE A 162 -18.10 3.19 -3.82
N LYS A 163 -18.78 2.13 -4.24
CA LYS A 163 -19.98 2.21 -5.09
C LYS A 163 -21.15 2.86 -4.34
N LYS A 164 -21.36 2.48 -3.07
CA LYS A 164 -22.46 2.98 -2.23
C LYS A 164 -21.90 3.64 -0.98
N ALA A 165 -21.04 4.64 -1.17
CA ALA A 165 -20.29 5.32 -0.10
C ALA A 165 -21.11 5.66 1.17
N PRO A 166 -22.36 6.19 1.10
CA PRO A 166 -23.08 6.57 2.32
C PRO A 166 -23.50 5.41 3.23
N THR A 167 -23.60 4.18 2.74
CA THR A 167 -24.16 3.05 3.50
C THR A 167 -23.33 1.77 3.46
N ALA A 168 -22.41 1.63 2.51
CA ALA A 168 -21.61 0.42 2.37
C ALA A 168 -20.63 0.22 3.52
N ARG A 169 -20.37 -1.05 3.83
CA ARG A 169 -19.19 -1.47 4.59
C ARG A 169 -18.06 -1.75 3.61
N ALA A 170 -16.81 -1.54 4.01
CA ALA A 170 -15.67 -1.85 3.14
C ALA A 170 -15.65 -3.33 2.73
N VAL A 171 -16.03 -4.23 3.64
CA VAL A 171 -16.13 -5.66 3.34
C VAL A 171 -17.14 -5.98 2.24
N ASP A 172 -18.21 -5.20 2.09
CA ASP A 172 -19.21 -5.42 1.04
C ASP A 172 -18.70 -4.94 -0.33
N GLU A 173 -17.87 -3.90 -0.33
CA GLU A 173 -17.27 -3.33 -1.55
C GLU A 173 -16.22 -4.27 -2.17
N LEU A 174 -15.61 -5.17 -1.37
CA LEU A 174 -14.68 -6.20 -1.86
C LEU A 174 -15.36 -7.27 -2.74
N LEU A 175 -16.69 -7.39 -2.69
CA LEU A 175 -17.46 -8.31 -3.52
C LEU A 175 -17.79 -7.76 -4.92
N LEU A 176 -17.53 -6.47 -5.17
CA LEU A 176 -17.89 -5.84 -6.43
C LEU A 176 -16.91 -6.15 -7.57
N PRO A 177 -15.58 -6.19 -7.34
CA PRO A 177 -14.63 -6.69 -8.32
C PRO A 177 -14.55 -8.22 -8.24
N GLU A 178 -14.84 -8.90 -9.34
CA GLU A 178 -14.49 -10.31 -9.49
C GLU A 178 -12.97 -10.47 -9.35
N HIS A 179 -12.53 -11.52 -8.65
CA HIS A 179 -11.10 -11.79 -8.44
C HIS A 179 -10.82 -13.28 -8.34
N THR A 180 -9.68 -13.69 -8.89
CA THR A 180 -9.15 -15.07 -8.87
C THR A 180 -7.94 -15.19 -7.95
N PHE A 181 -7.23 -14.08 -7.74
CA PHE A 181 -6.13 -13.95 -6.81
C PHE A 181 -6.27 -12.69 -5.94
N PHE A 182 -5.91 -12.79 -4.66
CA PHE A 182 -5.90 -11.63 -3.78
C PHE A 182 -4.62 -11.49 -2.94
N THR A 183 -4.37 -10.26 -2.50
CA THR A 183 -3.44 -9.96 -1.40
C THR A 183 -4.18 -9.25 -0.28
N LEU A 184 -4.02 -9.72 0.95
CA LEU A 184 -4.64 -9.14 2.14
C LEU A 184 -3.56 -8.65 3.11
N TRP A 185 -3.46 -7.32 3.29
CA TRP A 185 -2.56 -6.71 4.28
C TRP A 185 -3.32 -5.74 5.20
N LEU A 186 -4.05 -6.32 6.15
CA LEU A 186 -4.73 -5.60 7.23
C LEU A 186 -4.05 -5.86 8.58
N GLY A 187 -4.28 -4.95 9.52
CA GLY A 187 -3.80 -5.06 10.89
C GLY A 187 -2.71 -4.07 11.28
N MET A 188 -2.02 -3.45 10.32
CA MET A 188 -0.93 -2.54 10.65
C MET A 188 -1.40 -1.30 11.42
N ASN A 189 -2.51 -0.65 11.01
CA ASN A 189 -3.08 0.50 11.74
C ASN A 189 -3.74 0.11 13.08
N ASP A 190 -3.99 -1.17 13.32
CA ASP A 190 -4.48 -1.65 14.62
C ASP A 190 -3.41 -1.46 15.71
N VAL A 191 -2.13 -1.47 15.33
CA VAL A 191 -0.97 -1.22 16.21
C VAL A 191 -0.36 0.16 15.98
N LEU A 192 -0.21 0.60 14.72
CA LEU A 192 0.48 1.85 14.36
C LEU A 192 -0.19 3.08 15.00
N ASP A 193 -1.52 3.18 14.93
CA ASP A 193 -2.24 4.33 15.51
C ASP A 193 -1.97 4.46 17.02
N TYR A 194 -1.87 3.33 17.74
CA TYR A 194 -1.51 3.30 19.16
C TYR A 194 -0.07 3.78 19.38
N ALA A 195 0.88 3.24 18.60
CA ALA A 195 2.30 3.54 18.71
C ALA A 195 2.61 5.01 18.39
N THR A 196 2.05 5.57 17.32
CA THR A 196 2.28 6.97 16.91
C THR A 196 1.70 8.00 17.89
N MET A 197 0.79 7.56 18.76
CA MET A 197 0.21 8.38 19.82
C MET A 197 0.91 8.18 21.17
N GLY A 198 2.08 7.56 21.18
CA GLY A 198 2.89 7.35 22.39
C GLY A 198 2.28 6.34 23.36
N GLY A 199 1.36 5.49 22.89
CA GLY A 199 0.62 4.55 23.74
C GLY A 199 -0.38 5.21 24.69
N ASP A 200 -0.66 6.50 24.52
CA ASP A 200 -1.62 7.24 25.34
C ASP A 200 -3.06 6.95 24.91
N THR A 201 -3.79 6.27 25.78
CA THR A 201 -5.21 5.92 25.58
C THR A 201 -6.18 6.97 26.12
N ALA A 202 -5.70 8.03 26.78
CA ALA A 202 -6.50 9.06 27.45
C ALA A 202 -6.83 10.29 26.59
N GLY A 203 -6.13 10.49 25.47
CA GLY A 203 -6.29 11.63 24.55
C GLY A 203 -7.63 11.70 23.79
N PRO A 204 -7.89 12.80 23.05
CA PRO A 204 -9.20 13.11 22.44
C PRO A 204 -9.67 12.10 21.38
N SER A 205 -8.77 11.26 20.83
CA SER A 205 -9.09 10.23 19.83
C SER A 205 -9.31 8.84 20.45
N LYS A 206 -9.98 8.77 21.62
CA LYS A 206 -10.14 7.61 22.53
C LYS A 206 -10.49 6.24 21.90
N PHE A 207 -10.95 6.23 20.66
CA PHE A 207 -11.35 5.02 19.93
C PHE A 207 -10.30 4.52 18.93
N ARG A 208 -9.41 5.38 18.43
CA ARG A 208 -8.40 5.02 17.43
C ARG A 208 -7.01 4.81 18.03
N ASN A 209 -6.75 5.46 19.15
CA ASN A 209 -5.50 5.43 19.93
C ASN A 209 -5.37 4.20 20.84
N LYS A 210 -6.10 3.12 20.55
CA LYS A 210 -6.04 1.87 21.30
C LYS A 210 -5.68 0.73 20.36
N LEU A 211 -5.00 -0.26 20.92
CA LEU A 211 -4.87 -1.56 20.27
C LEU A 211 -6.27 -2.15 20.08
N THR A 212 -6.51 -2.69 18.89
CA THR A 212 -7.74 -3.43 18.62
C THR A 212 -7.77 -4.69 19.46
N GLU A 213 -8.88 -4.91 20.18
CA GLU A 213 -9.02 -6.14 20.97
C GLU A 213 -8.95 -7.38 20.08
N GLN A 214 -8.26 -8.43 20.54
CA GLN A 214 -7.97 -9.62 19.75
C GLN A 214 -9.23 -10.31 19.22
N SER A 215 -10.32 -10.33 20.00
CA SER A 215 -11.62 -10.90 19.60
C SER A 215 -12.25 -10.12 18.45
N ASN A 216 -12.22 -8.78 18.52
CA ASN A 216 -12.73 -7.90 17.48
C ASN A 216 -11.85 -7.97 16.22
N PHE A 217 -10.53 -8.01 16.39
CA PHE A 217 -9.59 -8.20 15.30
C PHE A 217 -9.90 -9.49 14.55
N ARG A 218 -9.97 -10.62 15.26
CA ARG A 218 -10.24 -11.94 14.67
C ARG A 218 -11.57 -11.95 13.92
N THR A 219 -12.62 -11.44 14.54
CA THR A 219 -13.96 -11.38 13.92
C THR A 219 -13.94 -10.59 12.61
N ALA A 220 -13.31 -9.41 12.60
CA ALA A 220 -13.24 -8.57 11.41
C ALA A 220 -12.32 -9.16 10.33
N TYR A 221 -11.16 -9.69 10.73
CA TYR A 221 -10.22 -10.32 9.82
C TYR A 221 -10.83 -11.55 9.14
N ASP A 222 -11.48 -12.43 9.91
CA ASP A 222 -12.17 -13.61 9.40
C ASP A 222 -13.30 -13.20 8.45
N SER A 223 -14.05 -12.14 8.76
CA SER A 223 -15.08 -11.62 7.86
C SER A 223 -14.51 -11.13 6.53
N VAL A 224 -13.37 -10.43 6.53
CA VAL A 224 -12.73 -9.96 5.29
C VAL A 224 -12.17 -11.14 4.50
N LEU A 225 -11.48 -12.07 5.15
CA LEU A 225 -10.90 -13.24 4.50
C LEU A 225 -11.97 -14.16 3.90
N ASN A 226 -13.07 -14.40 4.63
CA ASN A 226 -14.21 -15.18 4.13
C ASN A 226 -14.85 -14.52 2.90
N THR A 227 -14.92 -13.18 2.86
CA THR A 227 -15.39 -12.45 1.69
C THR A 227 -14.48 -12.65 0.48
N LEU A 228 -13.16 -12.49 0.65
CA LEU A 228 -12.17 -12.65 -0.43
C LEU A 228 -12.13 -14.08 -0.95
N THR A 229 -12.38 -15.07 -0.09
CA THR A 229 -12.31 -16.49 -0.48
C THR A 229 -13.65 -17.06 -0.93
N ARG A 230 -14.75 -16.27 -0.87
CA ARG A 230 -16.13 -16.75 -1.05
C ARG A 230 -16.35 -17.46 -2.39
N ASN A 231 -15.70 -16.99 -3.45
CA ASN A 231 -15.82 -17.53 -4.80
C ASN A 231 -14.64 -18.43 -5.20
N GLY A 232 -13.86 -18.91 -4.22
CA GLY A 232 -12.75 -19.83 -4.44
C GLY A 232 -11.42 -19.16 -4.83
N ALA A 233 -11.34 -17.83 -4.78
CA ALA A 233 -10.09 -17.12 -5.01
C ALA A 233 -9.04 -17.54 -3.98
N LYS A 234 -7.82 -17.74 -4.46
CA LYS A 234 -6.64 -17.98 -3.60
C LYS A 234 -5.91 -16.66 -3.39
N GLY A 235 -5.05 -16.60 -2.39
CA GLY A 235 -4.33 -15.36 -2.15
C GLY A 235 -3.24 -15.47 -1.11
N VAL A 236 -2.59 -14.34 -0.90
CA VAL A 236 -1.54 -14.18 0.10
C VAL A 236 -2.07 -13.29 1.21
N VAL A 237 -1.85 -13.75 2.43
CA VAL A 237 -2.17 -13.02 3.65
C VAL A 237 -0.85 -12.55 4.26
N MET A 238 -0.71 -11.24 4.45
CA MET A 238 0.51 -10.63 4.97
C MET A 238 0.39 -10.33 6.46
N THR A 239 1.46 -10.60 7.20
CA THR A 239 1.57 -10.31 8.63
C THR A 239 1.89 -8.85 8.90
N ILE A 240 1.66 -8.42 10.13
CA ILE A 240 2.25 -7.18 10.66
C ILE A 240 3.74 -7.47 10.91
N PRO A 241 4.67 -6.72 10.32
CA PRO A 241 6.10 -6.93 10.56
C PRO A 241 6.47 -6.55 12.00
N ASP A 242 7.47 -7.23 12.55
CA ASP A 242 8.14 -6.74 13.76
C ASP A 242 8.93 -5.48 13.38
N VAL A 243 8.84 -4.44 14.21
CA VAL A 243 9.54 -3.16 14.00
C VAL A 243 10.92 -3.15 14.64
N LEU A 244 11.30 -4.23 15.36
CA LEU A 244 12.60 -4.42 15.97
C LEU A 244 13.58 -5.23 15.10
N ASP A 245 13.08 -5.93 14.09
CA ASP A 245 13.87 -6.71 13.12
C ASP A 245 14.26 -5.86 11.89
#